data_AF-A0AAU2CIX0-F1
#
_entry.id   AF-A0AAU2CIX0-F1
#
_cell.length_a   1.000
_cell.length_b   1.000
_cell.length_c   1.000
_cell.angle_alpha   90.00
_cell.angle_beta   90.00
_cell.angle_gamma   90.00
#
_symmetry.space_group_name_H-M   'P 1'
#
loop_
_entity.id
_entity.type
_entity.pdbx_description
1 polymer ?
#
loop_
_entity_poly.entity_id
_entity_poly.type
_entity_poly.pdbx_seq_one_letter_code
_entity_poly.pdbx_strand_id
1 'polypeptide(L)'
;MRIIEGSPQEIVEYERATSSAFHTAPTVDAAPSREETADTEPDGEAATLSASTSLTPEDHVALMKFIYGRAGKNHERTVQTEKFVKQLLEKENIIVAFGRSSKTFDGLADYLMIRDNGPQRYGAVAYLRPSNGGVTLRLSPDDLDGLGLDEKDKGHIQPRNVAPSDPYKINCPLADDKGAALAFRLVRAALETVRSE
;
A
#
# COMPACT_ATOMS: atom_id res chain seq x y z
N MET A 1 11.50 10.90 -30.08
CA MET A 1 11.53 11.48 -28.72
C MET A 1 12.10 12.88 -28.85
N ARG A 2 11.27 13.93 -28.71
CA ARG A 2 11.74 15.32 -28.75
C ARG A 2 12.01 15.74 -27.31
N ILE A 3 13.27 15.96 -26.96
CA ILE A 3 13.67 16.50 -25.67
C ILE A 3 13.39 17.99 -25.73
N ILE A 4 12.53 18.48 -24.84
CA ILE A 4 12.32 19.92 -24.65
C ILE A 4 13.35 20.34 -23.60
N GLU A 5 14.45 20.93 -24.05
CA GLU A 5 15.37 21.65 -23.19
C GLU A 5 14.81 23.06 -23.01
N GLY A 6 14.25 23.32 -21.84
CA GLY A 6 13.70 24.61 -21.45
C GLY A 6 13.90 24.81 -19.95
N SER A 7 13.93 26.06 -19.53
CA SER A 7 14.00 26.41 -18.11
C SER A 7 12.79 25.84 -17.37
N PRO A 8 12.87 25.61 -16.04
CA PRO A 8 11.73 25.10 -15.25
C PRO A 8 10.43 25.90 -15.43
N GLN A 9 10.51 27.16 -15.81
CA GLN A 9 9.38 28.04 -16.06
C GLN A 9 8.68 27.72 -17.40
N GLU A 10 9.43 27.35 -18.44
CA GLU A 10 8.88 26.98 -19.76
C GLU A 10 8.16 25.63 -19.72
N ILE A 11 8.61 24.70 -18.86
CA ILE A 11 7.95 23.39 -18.65
C ILE A 11 6.59 23.59 -17.98
N VAL A 12 6.49 24.50 -16.99
CA VAL A 12 5.24 24.81 -16.30
C VAL A 12 4.23 25.50 -17.22
N GLU A 13 4.68 26.36 -18.13
CA GLU A 13 3.79 26.98 -19.13
C GLU A 13 3.27 25.98 -20.16
N TYR A 14 4.10 25.02 -20.60
CA TYR A 14 3.69 23.96 -21.52
C TYR A 14 2.64 23.02 -20.90
N GLU A 15 2.80 22.66 -19.62
CA GLU A 15 1.82 21.84 -18.88
C GLU A 15 0.47 22.56 -18.68
N ARG A 16 0.49 23.89 -18.47
CA ARG A 16 -0.75 24.69 -18.38
C ARG A 16 -1.48 24.77 -19.71
N ALA A 17 -0.75 24.94 -20.82
CA ALA A 17 -1.34 25.01 -22.16
C ALA A 17 -2.00 23.68 -22.59
N THR A 18 -1.46 22.55 -22.14
CA THR A 18 -1.96 21.20 -22.49
C THR A 18 -3.07 20.70 -21.55
N SER A 19 -3.12 21.17 -20.31
CA SER A 19 -4.15 20.79 -19.33
C SER A 19 -5.54 21.38 -19.59
N SER A 20 -5.64 22.44 -20.41
CA SER A 20 -6.92 23.10 -20.70
C SER A 20 -7.79 22.37 -21.75
N ALA A 21 -7.35 21.23 -22.28
CA ALA A 21 -8.04 20.51 -23.35
C ALA A 21 -8.98 19.36 -22.89
N PHE A 22 -9.08 19.09 -21.58
CA PHE A 22 -9.89 17.99 -21.05
C PHE A 22 -10.86 18.44 -19.96
N HIS A 23 -11.88 19.23 -20.31
CA HIS A 23 -13.05 19.45 -19.44
C HIS A 23 -14.34 19.31 -20.25
N THR A 24 -15.07 18.22 -20.01
CA THR A 24 -16.49 18.11 -20.31
C THR A 24 -17.19 17.55 -19.07
N ALA A 25 -18.05 18.38 -18.46
CA ALA A 25 -18.95 17.99 -17.37
C ALA A 25 -20.12 17.12 -17.90
N PRO A 26 -20.90 16.48 -17.01
CA PRO A 26 -22.22 17.09 -16.75
C PRO A 26 -22.74 17.02 -15.30
N THR A 27 -23.62 17.99 -15.03
CA THR A 27 -24.58 18.25 -13.94
C THR A 27 -25.65 17.17 -13.73
N VAL A 28 -26.02 16.89 -12.47
CA VAL A 28 -27.43 16.91 -11.98
C VAL A 28 -27.50 16.98 -10.44
N ASP A 29 -28.54 17.65 -9.96
CA ASP A 29 -28.78 18.11 -8.58
C ASP A 29 -29.95 17.32 -7.91
N ALA A 30 -29.87 17.25 -6.57
CA ALA A 30 -30.90 17.02 -5.55
C ALA A 30 -31.63 15.65 -5.35
N ALA A 31 -31.59 15.23 -4.07
CA ALA A 31 -32.13 14.06 -3.35
C ALA A 31 -33.67 14.18 -3.06
N PRO A 32 -34.38 13.41 -2.16
CA PRO A 32 -33.91 12.55 -1.05
C PRO A 32 -34.69 11.21 -0.81
N SER A 33 -34.14 10.30 0.02
CA SER A 33 -34.82 9.69 1.19
C SER A 33 -33.98 8.57 1.84
N ARG A 34 -34.18 8.45 3.15
CA ARG A 34 -33.49 7.65 4.17
C ARG A 34 -34.14 6.27 4.30
N GLU A 35 -33.36 5.19 4.30
CA GLU A 35 -33.68 3.94 4.98
C GLU A 35 -32.40 3.10 5.22
N GLU A 36 -32.30 2.52 6.42
CA GLU A 36 -31.24 1.60 6.84
C GLU A 36 -31.35 0.28 6.08
N THR A 37 -30.29 -0.14 5.38
CA THR A 37 -30.00 -1.56 5.17
C THR A 37 -28.51 -1.82 5.37
N ALA A 38 -28.24 -2.86 6.16
CA ALA A 38 -26.94 -3.48 6.29
C ALA A 38 -26.61 -4.17 4.96
N ASP A 39 -25.67 -3.62 4.20
CA ASP A 39 -25.17 -4.25 2.98
C ASP A 39 -23.64 -4.25 2.96
N THR A 40 -23.12 -5.47 2.90
CA THR A 40 -21.73 -5.79 2.54
C THR A 40 -21.62 -5.64 1.03
N GLU A 41 -20.97 -4.61 0.52
CA GLU A 41 -20.65 -4.46 -0.91
C GLU A 41 -19.40 -3.56 -1.14
N PRO A 42 -18.73 -3.68 -2.31
CA PRO A 42 -17.28 -3.81 -2.39
C PRO A 42 -16.55 -2.47 -2.41
N ASP A 43 -15.45 -2.41 -1.65
CA ASP A 43 -14.52 -1.28 -1.64
C ASP A 43 -13.97 -1.05 -3.05
N GLY A 44 -14.15 0.17 -3.56
CA GLY A 44 -13.67 0.60 -4.87
C GLY A 44 -12.14 0.49 -4.96
N GLU A 45 -11.68 -0.60 -5.55
CA GLU A 45 -10.27 -0.85 -5.85
C GLU A 45 -9.80 0.16 -6.91
N ALA A 46 -8.86 1.02 -6.54
CA ALA A 46 -8.15 1.87 -7.49
C ALA A 46 -6.85 1.17 -7.95
N ALA A 47 -6.39 1.54 -9.15
CA ALA A 47 -5.18 1.11 -9.86
C ALA A 47 -4.30 0.05 -9.16
N THR A 48 -4.30 -1.15 -9.73
CA THR A 48 -3.51 -2.31 -9.29
C THR A 48 -2.14 -2.29 -9.99
N LEU A 49 -1.04 -2.38 -9.24
CA LEU A 49 0.33 -2.47 -9.74
C LEU A 49 0.85 -3.90 -9.59
N SER A 50 1.06 -4.62 -10.69
CA SER A 50 1.56 -6.01 -10.65
C SER A 50 3.09 -6.06 -10.78
N ALA A 51 3.76 -6.89 -9.97
CA ALA A 51 5.22 -7.10 -10.05
C ALA A 51 5.65 -8.17 -11.08
N SER A 52 4.73 -8.90 -11.71
CA SER A 52 5.07 -9.91 -12.76
C SER A 52 5.68 -9.30 -14.02
N THR A 53 5.78 -7.98 -14.10
CA THR A 53 6.57 -7.26 -15.08
C THR A 53 7.19 -6.10 -14.31
N SER A 54 8.49 -5.85 -14.48
CA SER A 54 9.18 -4.73 -13.86
C SER A 54 8.27 -3.50 -13.88
N LEU A 55 8.01 -2.89 -12.72
CA LEU A 55 7.14 -1.72 -12.60
C LEU A 55 7.41 -0.77 -13.75
N THR A 56 6.35 -0.36 -14.47
CA THR A 56 6.54 0.65 -15.50
C THR A 56 7.07 1.93 -14.85
N PRO A 57 7.82 2.78 -15.58
CA PRO A 57 8.27 4.06 -15.04
C PRO A 57 7.12 4.89 -14.46
N GLU A 58 5.94 4.84 -15.07
CA GLU A 58 4.73 5.53 -14.61
C GLU A 58 4.23 4.96 -13.28
N ASP A 59 4.15 3.65 -13.15
CA ASP A 59 3.74 2.97 -11.92
C ASP A 59 4.71 3.24 -10.77
N HIS A 60 6.01 3.25 -11.06
CA HIS A 60 7.03 3.62 -10.09
C HIS A 60 6.86 5.07 -9.61
N VAL A 61 6.60 6.01 -10.52
CA VAL A 61 6.34 7.42 -10.15
C VAL A 61 5.06 7.52 -9.32
N ALA A 62 3.98 6.82 -9.68
CA ALA A 62 2.73 6.80 -8.91
C ALA A 62 2.94 6.26 -7.50
N LEU A 63 3.68 5.15 -7.37
CA LEU A 63 4.03 4.55 -6.07
C LEU A 63 4.87 5.50 -5.21
N MET A 64 5.88 6.15 -5.78
CA MET A 64 6.70 7.12 -5.04
C MET A 64 5.86 8.33 -4.62
N LYS A 65 5.06 8.90 -5.53
CA LYS A 65 4.13 10.00 -5.19
C LYS A 65 3.20 9.61 -4.04
N PHE A 66 2.70 8.37 -4.03
CA PHE A 66 1.87 7.86 -2.95
C PHE A 66 2.62 7.79 -1.62
N ILE A 67 3.79 7.13 -1.57
CA ILE A 67 4.57 6.95 -0.35
C ILE A 67 4.96 8.31 0.23
N TYR A 68 5.57 9.19 -0.58
CA TYR A 68 6.03 10.51 -0.14
C TYR A 68 4.87 11.44 0.19
N GLY A 69 3.77 11.37 -0.56
CA GLY A 69 2.58 12.17 -0.29
C GLY A 69 1.87 11.80 1.02
N ARG A 70 1.96 10.54 1.45
CA ARG A 70 1.26 10.03 2.65
C ARG A 70 2.13 9.95 3.90
N ALA A 71 3.45 9.81 3.78
CA ALA A 71 4.34 9.62 4.93
C ALA A 71 4.49 10.85 5.85
N GLY A 72 4.00 12.01 5.43
CA GLY A 72 4.09 13.25 6.21
C GLY A 72 5.54 13.70 6.40
N LYS A 73 5.87 14.24 7.59
CA LYS A 73 7.20 14.84 7.87
C LYS A 73 8.27 13.87 8.36
N ASN A 74 7.98 12.56 8.45
CA ASN A 74 8.92 11.59 9.01
C ASN A 74 9.83 11.00 7.92
N HIS A 75 10.94 11.69 7.63
CA HIS A 75 11.83 11.33 6.53
C HIS A 75 12.45 9.93 6.66
N GLU A 76 12.94 9.56 7.84
CA GLU A 76 13.57 8.25 8.06
C GLU A 76 12.61 7.10 7.77
N ARG A 77 11.37 7.22 8.26
CA ARG A 77 10.34 6.22 8.01
C ARG A 77 9.91 6.16 6.55
N THR A 78 9.85 7.30 5.86
CA THR A 78 9.58 7.33 4.41
C THR A 78 10.65 6.55 3.66
N VAL A 79 11.93 6.75 3.99
CA VAL A 79 13.06 6.01 3.40
C VAL A 79 12.94 4.51 3.68
N GLN A 80 12.61 4.12 4.91
CA GLN A 80 12.40 2.70 5.24
C GLN A 80 11.21 2.09 4.50
N THR A 81 10.13 2.87 4.35
CA THR A 81 8.93 2.46 3.59
C THR A 81 9.26 2.24 2.12
N GLU A 82 9.97 3.18 1.49
CA GLU A 82 10.42 3.06 0.11
C GLU A 82 11.33 1.83 -0.08
N LYS A 83 12.37 1.70 0.76
CA LYS A 83 13.33 0.59 0.70
C LYS A 83 12.63 -0.76 0.83
N PHE A 84 11.71 -0.88 1.80
CA PHE A 84 10.91 -2.08 2.03
C PHE A 84 10.05 -2.45 0.81
N VAL A 85 9.31 -1.49 0.24
CA VAL A 85 8.43 -1.77 -0.91
C VAL A 85 9.23 -2.13 -2.15
N LYS A 86 10.34 -1.41 -2.43
CA LYS A 86 11.24 -1.74 -3.55
C LYS A 86 11.80 -3.15 -3.42
N GLN A 87 12.27 -3.50 -2.22
CA GLN A 87 12.80 -4.83 -1.95
C GLN A 87 11.75 -5.93 -2.15
N LEU A 88 10.49 -5.70 -1.74
CA LEU A 88 9.40 -6.66 -1.96
C LEU A 88 9.12 -6.88 -3.44
N LEU A 89 9.01 -5.80 -4.22
CA LEU A 89 8.72 -5.87 -5.66
C LEU A 89 9.87 -6.51 -6.45
N GLU A 90 11.11 -6.37 -5.98
CA GLU A 90 12.28 -6.98 -6.61
C GLU A 90 12.39 -8.48 -6.30
N LYS A 91 12.07 -8.89 -5.08
CA LYS A 91 12.38 -10.25 -4.58
C LYS A 91 11.20 -11.20 -4.53
N GLU A 92 9.97 -10.68 -4.47
CA GLU A 92 8.76 -11.48 -4.30
C GLU A 92 7.81 -11.27 -5.48
N ASN A 93 7.13 -12.35 -5.91
CA ASN A 93 6.11 -12.27 -6.93
C ASN A 93 4.78 -11.76 -6.33
N ILE A 94 4.64 -10.43 -6.23
CA ILE A 94 3.50 -9.77 -5.57
C ILE A 94 2.77 -8.79 -6.49
N ILE A 95 1.60 -8.36 -6.05
CA ILE A 95 0.86 -7.22 -6.59
C ILE A 95 0.68 -6.20 -5.46
N VAL A 96 0.86 -4.92 -5.77
CA VAL A 96 0.57 -3.81 -4.86
C VAL A 96 -0.62 -3.01 -5.40
N ALA A 97 -1.66 -2.80 -4.59
CA ALA A 97 -2.80 -1.96 -4.97
C ALA A 97 -3.00 -0.82 -3.97
N PHE A 98 -3.52 0.32 -4.43
CA PHE A 98 -3.82 1.46 -3.56
C PHE A 98 -5.19 1.27 -2.91
N GLY A 99 -5.21 1.09 -1.59
CA GLY A 99 -6.42 0.90 -0.81
C GLY A 99 -6.87 2.18 -0.10
N ARG A 100 -8.17 2.34 0.05
CA ARG A 100 -8.82 3.46 0.77
C ARG A 100 -9.42 2.96 2.07
N SER A 101 -9.39 3.77 3.11
CA SER A 101 -10.17 3.46 4.32
C SER A 101 -11.47 4.26 4.33
N SER A 102 -12.55 3.64 4.77
CA SER A 102 -13.83 4.34 5.05
C SER A 102 -13.69 5.47 6.08
N LYS A 103 -12.61 5.48 6.86
CA LYS A 103 -12.30 6.53 7.86
C LYS A 103 -11.55 7.72 7.28
N THR A 104 -11.29 7.72 5.98
CA THR A 104 -10.45 8.74 5.35
C THR A 104 -11.32 9.83 4.74
N PHE A 105 -11.15 11.04 5.27
CA PHE A 105 -12.00 12.19 4.98
C PHE A 105 -11.75 12.82 3.60
N ASP A 106 -10.61 12.55 2.96
CA ASP A 106 -10.24 13.13 1.65
C ASP A 106 -10.68 12.26 0.46
N GLY A 107 -11.20 11.05 0.70
CA GLY A 107 -11.60 10.09 -0.33
C GLY A 107 -10.45 9.47 -1.13
N LEU A 108 -9.20 9.70 -0.71
CA LEU A 108 -8.00 9.20 -1.36
C LEU A 108 -7.52 7.88 -0.73
N ALA A 109 -6.57 7.22 -1.39
CA ALA A 109 -5.96 6.00 -0.86
C ALA A 109 -4.98 6.30 0.28
N ASP A 110 -4.93 5.42 1.28
CA ASP A 110 -4.16 5.62 2.52
C ASP A 110 -3.19 4.50 2.84
N TYR A 111 -3.37 3.35 2.19
CA TYR A 111 -2.50 2.21 2.37
C TYR A 111 -2.22 1.50 1.05
N LEU A 112 -1.10 0.78 1.05
CA LEU A 112 -0.78 -0.21 0.03
C LEU A 112 -1.31 -1.56 0.48
N MET A 113 -2.04 -2.23 -0.42
CA MET A 113 -2.42 -3.63 -0.29
C MET A 113 -1.36 -4.47 -0.98
N ILE A 114 -0.62 -5.27 -0.22
CA ILE A 114 0.33 -6.24 -0.76
C ILE A 114 -0.40 -7.57 -0.92
N ARG A 115 -0.42 -8.12 -2.12
CA ARG A 115 -1.13 -9.35 -2.48
C ARG A 115 -0.17 -10.33 -3.14
N ASP A 116 -0.43 -11.62 -2.99
CA ASP A 116 0.23 -12.61 -3.82
C ASP A 116 -0.19 -12.47 -5.29
N ASN A 117 0.74 -12.72 -6.21
CA ASN A 117 0.49 -12.72 -7.65
C ASN A 117 0.31 -14.14 -8.19
N GLY A 118 -0.50 -14.93 -7.49
CA GLY A 118 -0.82 -16.30 -7.80
C GLY A 118 -2.22 -16.49 -8.41
N PRO A 119 -2.53 -17.71 -8.87
CA PRO A 119 -3.83 -18.04 -9.46
C PRO A 119 -4.99 -17.94 -8.45
N GLN A 120 -4.73 -18.25 -7.17
CA GLN A 120 -5.65 -17.93 -6.08
C GLN A 120 -5.33 -16.53 -5.56
N ARG A 121 -6.21 -15.57 -5.87
CA ARG A 121 -6.14 -14.23 -5.31
C ARG A 121 -6.76 -14.25 -3.90
N TYR A 122 -5.96 -14.67 -2.94
CA TYR A 122 -6.26 -14.40 -1.54
C TYR A 122 -6.30 -12.87 -1.33
N GLY A 123 -7.05 -12.41 -0.31
CA GLY A 123 -7.01 -11.00 0.11
C GLY A 123 -5.57 -10.53 0.39
N ALA A 124 -5.38 -9.25 0.72
CA ALA A 124 -4.03 -8.74 0.99
C ALA A 124 -3.29 -9.60 2.03
N VAL A 125 -2.04 -9.97 1.77
CA VAL A 125 -1.18 -10.63 2.79
C VAL A 125 -0.64 -9.61 3.79
N ALA A 126 -0.56 -8.35 3.37
CA ALA A 126 -0.22 -7.24 4.24
C ALA A 126 -0.81 -5.92 3.76
N TYR A 127 -1.05 -5.02 4.70
CA TYR A 127 -1.36 -3.62 4.46
C TYR A 127 -0.23 -2.75 4.99
N LEU A 128 0.29 -1.86 4.16
CA LEU A 128 1.29 -0.88 4.55
C LEU A 128 0.67 0.52 4.57
N ARG A 129 0.73 1.20 5.71
CA ARG A 129 0.31 2.60 5.85
C ARG A 129 1.53 3.52 5.83
N PRO A 130 1.80 4.30 4.77
CA PRO A 130 2.98 5.15 4.73
C PRO A 130 3.01 6.21 5.82
N SER A 131 1.85 6.73 6.23
CA SER A 131 1.74 7.80 7.24
C SER A 131 2.34 7.45 8.59
N ASN A 132 2.33 6.17 8.97
CA ASN A 132 2.93 5.70 10.21
C ASN A 132 3.93 4.55 10.01
N GLY A 133 4.17 4.12 8.76
CA GLY A 133 5.08 3.03 8.42
C GLY A 133 4.66 1.69 9.01
N GLY A 134 3.40 1.55 9.42
CA GLY A 134 2.88 0.30 9.98
C GLY A 134 2.61 -0.70 8.87
N VAL A 135 3.20 -1.89 8.97
CA VAL A 135 2.88 -3.04 8.13
C VAL A 135 2.02 -3.99 8.95
N THR A 136 0.73 -4.07 8.62
CA THR A 136 -0.23 -4.98 9.23
C THR A 136 -0.30 -6.26 8.41
N LEU A 137 -0.02 -7.42 9.01
CA LEU A 137 0.15 -8.68 8.28
C LEU A 137 -0.93 -9.70 8.60
N ARG A 138 -1.25 -10.52 7.59
CA ARG A 138 -2.08 -11.73 7.68
C ARG A 138 -1.28 -12.88 8.27
N LEU A 139 -0.95 -12.75 9.55
CA LEU A 139 -0.25 -13.75 10.34
C LEU A 139 -0.85 -13.77 11.74
N SER A 140 -0.97 -14.96 12.31
CA SER A 140 -1.28 -15.19 13.71
C SER A 140 0.00 -15.15 14.56
N PRO A 141 -0.13 -14.99 15.89
CA PRO A 141 1.01 -15.16 16.80
C PRO A 141 1.67 -16.54 16.68
N ASP A 142 0.89 -17.60 16.45
CA ASP A 142 1.39 -18.98 16.35
C ASP A 142 2.30 -19.16 15.12
N ASP A 143 2.03 -18.43 14.03
CA ASP A 143 2.88 -18.44 12.82
C ASP A 143 4.28 -17.87 13.10
N LEU A 144 4.44 -17.04 14.15
CA LEU A 144 5.72 -16.43 14.51
C LEU A 144 6.69 -17.42 15.16
N ASP A 145 6.17 -18.42 15.87
CA ASP A 145 6.99 -19.40 16.59
C ASP A 145 7.81 -20.27 15.61
N GLY A 146 7.29 -20.49 14.40
CA GLY A 146 7.98 -21.22 13.33
C GLY A 146 9.11 -20.45 12.65
N LEU A 147 9.23 -19.13 12.87
CA LEU A 147 10.16 -18.25 12.13
C LEU A 147 11.54 -18.09 12.78
N GLY A 148 11.76 -18.73 13.94
CA GLY A 148 13.03 -18.65 14.67
C GLY A 148 13.40 -17.21 15.06
N LEU A 149 12.41 -16.41 15.46
CA LEU A 149 12.61 -15.02 15.87
C LEU A 149 13.30 -14.96 17.24
N ASP A 150 14.32 -14.11 17.36
CA ASP A 150 14.94 -13.81 18.65
C ASP A 150 14.12 -12.77 19.44
N GLU A 151 14.49 -12.54 20.70
CA GLU A 151 13.79 -11.57 21.56
C GLU A 151 13.89 -10.13 21.04
N LYS A 152 14.91 -9.80 20.23
CA LYS A 152 15.04 -8.46 19.63
C LYS A 152 14.06 -8.30 18.47
N ASP A 153 13.94 -9.32 17.62
CA ASP A 153 12.95 -9.37 16.54
C ASP A 153 11.54 -9.19 17.11
N LYS A 154 11.19 -9.93 18.16
CA LYS A 154 9.87 -9.81 18.81
C LYS A 154 9.57 -8.41 19.34
N GLY A 155 10.60 -7.67 19.77
CA GLY A 155 10.46 -6.27 20.20
C GLY A 155 9.97 -5.30 19.11
N HIS A 156 10.12 -5.66 17.83
CA HIS A 156 9.61 -4.89 16.70
C HIS A 156 8.20 -5.32 16.25
N ILE A 157 7.63 -6.38 16.84
CA ILE A 157 6.29 -6.88 16.49
C ILE A 157 5.28 -6.40 17.53
N GLN A 158 4.17 -5.84 17.04
CA GLN A 158 3.06 -5.36 17.86
C GLN A 158 1.83 -6.23 17.60
N PRO A 159 1.39 -7.03 18.58
CA PRO A 159 0.10 -7.71 18.51
C PRO A 159 -1.04 -6.68 18.38
N ARG A 160 -2.02 -6.98 17.54
CA ARG A 160 -3.22 -6.16 17.35
C ARG A 160 -4.36 -6.72 18.19
N ASN A 161 -5.04 -5.84 18.90
CA ASN A 161 -6.27 -6.20 19.61
C ASN A 161 -7.47 -6.16 18.64
N VAL A 162 -7.73 -7.28 17.96
CA VAL A 162 -8.78 -7.43 16.95
C VAL A 162 -9.61 -8.70 17.21
N ALA A 163 -10.84 -8.74 16.69
CA ALA A 163 -11.74 -9.89 16.85
C ALA A 163 -11.08 -11.20 16.39
N PRO A 164 -11.35 -12.37 17.01
CA PRO A 164 -10.69 -13.64 16.67
C PRO A 164 -10.73 -14.02 15.19
N SER A 165 -11.81 -13.69 14.48
CA SER A 165 -11.98 -13.92 13.04
C SER A 165 -11.16 -12.99 12.12
N ASP A 166 -10.62 -11.88 12.63
CA ASP A 166 -9.78 -10.97 11.84
C ASP A 166 -8.44 -11.65 11.52
N PRO A 167 -8.08 -11.86 10.25
CA PRO A 167 -6.87 -12.60 9.92
C PRO A 167 -5.58 -11.76 10.09
N TYR A 168 -5.69 -10.45 10.36
CA TYR A 168 -4.56 -9.53 10.46
C TYR A 168 -4.18 -9.25 11.92
N LYS A 169 -3.46 -10.16 12.59
CA LYS A 169 -3.22 -10.06 14.04
C LYS A 169 -1.98 -9.28 14.45
N ILE A 170 -1.07 -8.98 13.52
CA ILE A 170 0.22 -8.38 13.87
C ILE A 170 0.49 -7.12 13.06
N ASN A 171 1.24 -6.20 13.67
CA ASN A 171 1.77 -5.02 13.02
C ASN A 171 3.29 -4.94 13.26
N CYS A 172 4.06 -4.68 12.21
CA CYS A 172 5.50 -4.45 12.27
C CYS A 172 5.80 -3.03 11.77
N PRO A 173 6.15 -2.07 12.66
CA PRO A 173 6.53 -0.73 12.24
C PRO A 173 7.87 -0.69 11.50
N LEU A 174 7.92 0.02 10.38
CA LEU A 174 9.14 0.32 9.62
C LEU A 174 9.88 1.51 10.27
N ALA A 175 10.21 1.39 11.55
CA ALA A 175 10.83 2.46 12.32
C ALA A 175 12.34 2.60 12.04
N ASP A 176 13.01 1.50 11.72
CA ASP A 176 14.45 1.43 11.45
C ASP A 176 14.76 0.28 10.47
N ASP A 177 16.04 0.11 10.13
CA ASP A 177 16.50 -0.95 9.22
C ASP A 177 16.18 -2.37 9.72
N LYS A 178 16.17 -2.59 11.04
CA LYS A 178 15.86 -3.91 11.61
C LYS A 178 14.38 -4.21 11.50
N GLY A 179 13.52 -3.24 11.83
CA GLY A 179 12.08 -3.34 11.63
C GLY A 179 11.72 -3.55 10.16
N ALA A 180 12.41 -2.89 9.23
CA ALA A 180 12.21 -3.12 7.79
C ALA A 180 12.65 -4.52 7.33
N ALA A 181 13.81 -4.99 7.78
CA ALA A 181 14.28 -6.34 7.48
C ALA A 181 13.36 -7.43 8.06
N LEU A 182 12.87 -7.22 9.29
CA LEU A 182 11.92 -8.12 9.93
C LEU A 182 10.57 -8.10 9.20
N ALA A 183 10.03 -6.93 8.88
CA ALA A 183 8.79 -6.80 8.13
C ALA A 183 8.86 -7.56 6.80
N PHE A 184 10.01 -7.53 6.12
CA PHE A 184 10.23 -8.30 4.89
C PHE A 184 10.12 -9.81 5.13
N ARG A 185 10.79 -10.33 6.17
CA ARG A 185 10.69 -11.75 6.58
C ARG A 185 9.25 -12.15 6.90
N LEU A 186 8.53 -11.29 7.62
CA LEU A 186 7.13 -11.53 8.01
C LEU A 186 6.19 -11.52 6.79
N VAL A 187 6.36 -10.59 5.83
CA VAL A 187 5.55 -10.61 4.59
C VAL A 187 5.82 -11.88 3.79
N ARG A 188 7.07 -12.33 3.72
CA ARG A 188 7.40 -13.58 3.05
C ARG A 188 6.73 -14.78 3.73
N ALA A 189 6.73 -14.86 5.05
CA ALA A 189 6.00 -15.90 5.78
C ALA A 189 4.49 -15.85 5.47
N ALA A 190 3.89 -14.65 5.46
CA ALA A 190 2.47 -14.47 5.11
C ALA A 190 2.16 -14.93 3.67
N LEU A 191 3.07 -14.65 2.72
CA LEU A 191 2.99 -15.13 1.34
C LEU A 191 3.08 -16.67 1.27
N GLU A 192 4.00 -17.28 2.01
CA GLU A 192 4.16 -18.74 2.07
C GLU A 192 2.89 -19.41 2.61
N THR A 193 2.29 -18.87 3.68
CA THR A 193 1.02 -19.37 4.23
C THR A 193 -0.08 -19.38 3.18
N VAL A 194 -0.36 -18.24 2.52
CA VAL A 194 -1.45 -18.17 1.53
C VAL A 194 -1.17 -18.97 0.27
N ARG A 195 0.10 -19.17 -0.12
CA ARG A 195 0.46 -20.02 -1.27
C ARG A 195 0.31 -21.52 -0.99
N SER A 196 0.26 -21.90 0.28
CA SER A 196 0.11 -23.28 0.72
C SER A 196 -1.35 -23.71 0.96
N GLU A 197 -2.28 -22.75 1.01
CA GLU A 197 -3.73 -22.96 1.06
C GLU A 197 -4.31 -23.31 -0.33
#